data_AF-B0TUK8-F1
#
_entry.id   AF-B0TUK8-F1
#
_cell.length_a   1.000
_cell.length_b   1.000
_cell.length_c   1.000
_cell.angle_alpha   90.00
_cell.angle_beta   90.00
_cell.angle_gamma   90.00
#
_symmetry.space_group_name_H-M   'P 1'
#
loop_
_entity.id
_entity.type
_entity.pdbx_description
1 polymer ?
#
loop_
_entity_poly.entity_id
_entity_poly.type
_entity_poly.pdbx_seq_one_letter_code
_entity_poly.pdbx_strand_id
1 'polypeptide(L)'
;MNIDHEQVAKRVIELSGGKDKLNREMDGKLEKITEKWNQDVDAIGRILRAHLFVEHFVTECLLSFNPKLGDIKEARLTFAQKITLIESYSEETKELSKGIRRLNKIRNQLAHNLAGTVTDQDKESLLSVTSFKALRNELAKPGVPSDDNLVVLEDFAKHVGGRLASLADPDSLAKRFEQVFNELDNKT
;
A
#
# COMPACT_ATOMS: atom_id res chain seq x y z
N MET A 1 12.97 -23.43 40.97
CA MET A 1 14.40 -23.74 40.69
C MET A 1 15.00 -22.49 40.07
N ASN A 2 16.02 -21.91 40.67
CA ASN A 2 16.73 -20.77 40.09
C ASN A 2 17.82 -21.35 39.18
N ILE A 3 17.70 -21.18 37.86
CA ILE A 3 18.66 -21.72 36.90
C ILE A 3 19.85 -20.76 36.86
N ASP A 4 21.04 -21.26 37.15
CA ASP A 4 22.29 -20.52 36.96
C ASP A 4 22.64 -20.50 35.46
N HIS A 5 22.37 -19.35 34.83
CA HIS A 5 22.59 -19.16 33.40
C HIS A 5 24.08 -19.20 33.01
N GLU A 6 25.02 -18.91 33.92
CA GLU A 6 26.45 -19.00 33.64
C GLU A 6 26.91 -20.47 33.55
N GLN A 7 26.43 -21.32 34.47
CA GLN A 7 26.68 -22.76 34.39
C GLN A 7 26.06 -23.38 33.14
N VAL A 8 24.86 -22.96 32.75
CA VAL A 8 24.23 -23.39 31.50
C VAL A 8 25.09 -23.00 30.30
N ALA A 9 25.56 -21.76 30.22
CA ALA A 9 26.40 -21.29 29.11
C ALA A 9 27.71 -22.08 29.01
N LYS A 10 28.41 -22.31 30.14
CA LYS A 10 29.61 -23.16 30.17
C LYS A 10 29.33 -24.56 29.65
N ARG A 11 28.24 -25.17 30.11
CA ARG A 11 27.89 -26.54 29.71
C ARG A 11 27.53 -26.63 28.22
N VAL A 12 26.87 -25.62 27.67
CA VAL A 12 26.59 -25.52 26.23
C VAL A 12 27.90 -25.42 25.43
N ILE A 13 28.85 -24.58 25.85
CA ILE A 13 30.16 -24.44 25.19
C ILE A 13 30.91 -25.79 25.19
N GLU A 14 30.91 -26.51 26.31
CA GLU A 14 31.50 -27.84 26.39
C GLU A 14 30.84 -28.84 25.43
N LEU A 15 29.50 -28.90 25.43
CA LEU A 15 28.73 -29.82 24.58
C LEU A 15 28.91 -29.53 23.09
N SER A 16 29.13 -28.26 22.72
CA SER A 16 29.43 -27.85 21.34
C SER A 16 30.86 -28.17 20.90
N GLY A 17 31.71 -28.73 21.77
CA GLY A 17 33.09 -29.09 21.46
C GLY A 17 34.08 -27.92 21.63
N GLY A 18 33.75 -26.96 22.49
CA GLY A 18 34.58 -25.80 22.81
C GLY A 18 34.12 -24.52 22.12
N LYS A 19 34.61 -23.39 22.65
CA LYS A 19 34.21 -22.03 22.25
C LYS A 19 34.40 -21.77 20.75
N ASP A 20 35.53 -22.18 20.18
CA ASP A 20 35.87 -21.89 18.78
C ASP A 20 34.99 -22.66 17.78
N LYS A 21 34.55 -23.87 18.16
CA LYS A 21 33.61 -24.64 17.35
C LYS A 21 32.21 -24.03 17.42
N LEU A 22 31.75 -23.70 18.63
CA LEU A 22 30.46 -23.02 18.83
C LEU A 22 30.39 -21.68 18.09
N ASN A 23 31.45 -20.86 18.18
CA ASN A 23 31.51 -19.57 17.48
C ASN A 23 31.36 -19.75 15.97
N ARG A 24 32.12 -20.65 15.35
CA ARG A 24 31.99 -20.92 13.90
C ARG A 24 30.60 -21.39 13.49
N GLU A 25 29.97 -22.25 14.29
CA GLU A 25 28.59 -22.70 14.05
C GLU A 25 27.57 -21.56 14.21
N MET A 26 27.82 -20.63 15.14
CA MET A 26 26.98 -19.44 15.34
C MET A 26 27.18 -18.41 14.24
N ASP A 27 28.41 -18.16 13.80
CA ASP A 27 28.74 -17.18 12.77
C ASP A 27 27.97 -17.48 11.46
N GLY A 28 28.01 -18.73 10.98
CA GLY A 28 27.26 -19.13 9.78
C GLY A 28 25.73 -19.07 9.94
N LYS A 29 25.20 -19.13 11.17
CA LYS A 29 23.77 -18.91 11.45
C LYS A 29 23.44 -17.42 11.55
N LEU A 30 24.33 -16.63 12.14
CA LEU A 30 24.21 -15.18 12.29
C LEU A 30 24.23 -14.48 10.93
N GLU A 31 25.01 -14.97 9.96
CA GLU A 31 24.98 -14.45 8.58
C GLU A 31 23.58 -14.53 7.97
N LYS A 32 22.91 -15.69 8.06
CA LYS A 32 21.54 -15.87 7.55
C LYS A 32 20.51 -15.01 8.27
N ILE A 33 20.68 -14.82 9.58
CA ILE A 33 19.82 -13.93 10.37
C ILE A 33 20.03 -12.48 9.93
N THR A 34 21.28 -12.08 9.76
CA THR A 34 21.68 -10.72 9.36
C THR A 34 21.20 -10.41 7.95
N GLU A 35 21.29 -11.35 7.01
CA GLU A 35 20.72 -11.23 5.67
C GLU A 35 19.22 -10.95 5.72
N LYS A 36 18.47 -11.73 6.51
CA LYS A 36 17.02 -11.52 6.68
C LYS A 36 16.66 -10.23 7.44
N TRP A 37 17.55 -9.73 8.28
CA TRP A 37 17.35 -8.50 9.05
C TRP A 37 17.64 -7.25 8.21
N ASN A 38 18.70 -7.30 7.38
CA ASN A 38 19.17 -6.19 6.56
C ASN A 38 18.36 -6.03 5.27
N GLN A 39 17.06 -5.83 5.43
CA GLN A 39 16.14 -5.57 4.34
C GLN A 39 16.11 -4.08 4.00
N ASP A 40 15.62 -3.76 2.81
CA ASP A 40 15.47 -2.38 2.36
C ASP A 40 14.30 -1.69 3.08
N VAL A 41 14.61 -1.11 4.24
CA VAL A 41 13.66 -0.40 5.09
C VAL A 41 13.06 0.84 4.42
N ASP A 42 13.79 1.46 3.48
CA ASP A 42 13.29 2.63 2.74
C ASP A 42 12.21 2.18 1.74
N ALA A 43 12.50 1.17 0.93
CA ALA A 43 11.52 0.59 0.01
C ALA A 43 10.27 0.10 0.75
N ILE A 44 10.45 -0.61 1.88
CA ILE A 44 9.36 -1.06 2.75
C ILE A 44 8.50 0.13 3.21
N GLY A 45 9.15 1.18 3.73
CA GLY A 45 8.48 2.38 4.21
C GLY A 45 7.69 3.11 3.12
N ARG A 46 8.26 3.21 1.91
CA ARG A 46 7.64 3.84 0.75
C ARG A 46 6.40 3.09 0.28
N ILE A 47 6.47 1.75 0.19
CA ILE A 47 5.33 0.88 -0.17
C ILE A 47 4.22 1.01 0.89
N LEU A 48 4.57 0.92 2.18
CA LEU A 48 3.59 0.99 3.26
C LEU A 48 2.90 2.35 3.30
N ARG A 49 3.67 3.44 3.15
CA ARG A 49 3.14 4.80 3.07
C ARG A 49 2.16 4.96 1.93
N ALA A 50 2.51 4.49 0.73
CA ALA A 50 1.64 4.55 -0.44
C ALA A 50 0.32 3.79 -0.22
N HIS A 51 0.39 2.60 0.39
CA HIS A 51 -0.80 1.81 0.73
C HIS A 51 -1.71 2.54 1.73
N LEU A 52 -1.16 3.01 2.85
CA LEU A 52 -1.93 3.72 3.89
C LEU A 52 -2.55 5.01 3.36
N PHE A 53 -1.81 5.74 2.52
CA PHE A 53 -2.30 6.95 1.86
C PHE A 53 -3.52 6.65 0.97
N VAL A 54 -3.44 5.64 0.10
CA VAL A 54 -4.59 5.26 -0.74
C VAL A 54 -5.76 4.74 0.10
N GLU A 55 -5.50 3.95 1.14
CA GLU A 55 -6.57 3.44 2.02
C GLU A 55 -7.33 4.55 2.74
N HIS A 56 -6.64 5.61 3.16
CA HIS A 56 -7.28 6.80 3.71
C HIS A 56 -8.28 7.39 2.71
N PHE A 57 -7.86 7.70 1.48
CA PHE A 57 -8.76 8.30 0.48
C PHE A 57 -9.87 7.38 -0.02
N VAL A 58 -9.63 6.07 -0.08
CA VAL A 58 -10.71 5.09 -0.35
C VAL A 58 -11.77 5.15 0.75
N THR A 59 -11.35 5.26 2.01
CA THR A 59 -12.27 5.33 3.15
C THR A 59 -13.07 6.64 3.14
N GLU A 60 -12.41 7.79 2.91
CA GLU A 60 -13.08 9.10 2.79
C GLU A 60 -14.09 9.12 1.63
N CYS A 61 -13.71 8.57 0.48
CA CYS A 61 -14.59 8.46 -0.68
C CYS A 61 -15.82 7.60 -0.39
N LEU A 62 -15.64 6.45 0.28
CA LEU A 62 -16.75 5.58 0.69
C LEU A 62 -17.73 6.28 1.65
N LEU A 63 -17.21 7.05 2.62
CA LEU A 63 -18.02 7.84 3.56
C LEU A 63 -18.79 8.96 2.84
N SER A 64 -18.14 9.67 1.92
CA SER A 64 -18.77 10.74 1.13
C SER A 64 -19.92 10.20 0.27
N PHE A 65 -19.77 9.02 -0.32
CA PHE A 65 -20.81 8.39 -1.14
C PHE A 65 -21.95 7.81 -0.31
N ASN A 66 -21.72 7.54 0.98
CA ASN A 66 -22.71 6.91 1.85
C ASN A 66 -22.79 7.65 3.20
N PRO A 67 -23.35 8.88 3.26
CA PRO A 67 -23.35 9.69 4.49
C PRO A 67 -24.13 9.07 5.67
N LYS A 68 -25.00 8.10 5.38
CA LYS A 68 -25.76 7.34 6.39
C LYS A 68 -25.10 6.03 6.80
N LEU A 69 -23.94 5.72 6.23
CA LEU A 69 -23.16 4.55 6.61
C LEU A 69 -22.72 4.75 8.07
N GLY A 70 -22.93 3.73 8.90
CA GLY A 70 -22.52 3.77 10.30
C GLY A 70 -21.00 3.83 10.46
N ASP A 71 -20.50 3.60 11.68
CA ASP A 71 -19.07 3.64 11.92
C ASP A 71 -18.32 2.54 11.14
N ILE A 72 -17.63 2.94 10.06
CA ILE A 72 -16.83 2.04 9.23
C ILE A 72 -15.70 1.39 10.04
N LYS A 73 -15.17 2.05 11.07
CA LYS A 73 -14.11 1.48 11.92
C LYS A 73 -14.63 0.28 12.68
N GLU A 74 -15.83 0.37 13.25
CA GLU A 74 -16.49 -0.75 13.93
C GLU A 74 -16.92 -1.86 12.96
N ALA A 75 -17.23 -1.51 11.71
CA ALA A 75 -17.51 -2.49 10.66
C ALA A 75 -16.27 -3.33 10.27
N ARG A 76 -15.06 -2.91 10.64
CA ARG A 76 -13.79 -3.63 10.42
C ARG A 76 -13.60 -4.12 8.97
N LEU A 77 -14.04 -3.30 8.01
CA LEU A 77 -13.89 -3.63 6.59
C LEU A 77 -12.41 -3.71 6.22
N THR A 78 -12.03 -4.83 5.61
CA THR A 78 -10.69 -4.98 5.02
C THR A 78 -10.51 -4.01 3.85
N PHE A 79 -9.27 -3.65 3.54
CA PHE A 79 -8.99 -2.79 2.39
C PHE A 79 -9.57 -3.33 1.08
N ALA A 80 -9.50 -4.65 0.86
CA ALA A 80 -10.08 -5.28 -0.33
C ALA A 80 -11.60 -5.08 -0.42
N GLN A 81 -12.33 -5.22 0.71
CA GLN A 81 -13.76 -4.98 0.76
C GLN A 81 -14.11 -3.51 0.48
N LYS A 82 -13.32 -2.56 1.01
CA LYS A 82 -13.51 -1.13 0.73
C LYS A 82 -13.37 -0.82 -0.76
N ILE A 83 -12.38 -1.41 -1.44
CA ILE A 83 -12.21 -1.25 -2.90
C ILE A 83 -13.45 -1.75 -3.65
N THR A 84 -13.96 -2.94 -3.30
CA THR A 84 -15.17 -3.50 -3.92
C THR A 84 -16.39 -2.60 -3.73
N LEU A 85 -16.49 -1.87 -2.61
CA LEU A 85 -17.60 -0.94 -2.39
C LEU A 85 -17.52 0.33 -3.24
N ILE A 86 -16.32 0.81 -3.59
CA ILE A 86 -16.15 2.03 -4.40
C ILE A 86 -16.06 1.74 -5.90
N GLU A 87 -15.70 0.53 -6.31
CA GLU A 87 -15.39 0.22 -7.72
C GLU A 87 -16.59 0.37 -8.66
N SER A 88 -17.81 0.23 -8.14
CA SER A 88 -19.05 0.30 -8.93
C SER A 88 -19.64 1.71 -8.99
N TYR A 89 -19.07 2.68 -8.27
CA TYR A 89 -19.65 4.02 -8.15
C TYR A 89 -19.56 4.84 -9.45
N SER A 90 -18.48 4.69 -10.21
CA SER A 90 -18.27 5.41 -11.48
C SER A 90 -17.27 4.65 -12.36
N GLU A 91 -17.22 4.99 -13.65
CA GLU A 91 -16.18 4.43 -14.54
C GLU A 91 -14.76 4.83 -14.09
N GLU A 92 -14.61 6.00 -13.45
CA GLU A 92 -13.34 6.43 -12.89
C GLU A 92 -12.90 5.55 -11.71
N THR A 93 -13.77 5.30 -10.73
CA THR A 93 -13.44 4.44 -9.59
C THR A 93 -13.19 3.00 -10.02
N LYS A 94 -13.90 2.52 -11.05
CA LYS A 94 -13.69 1.21 -11.68
C LYS A 94 -12.32 1.09 -12.35
N GLU A 95 -11.87 2.13 -13.07
CA GLU A 95 -10.53 2.18 -13.67
C GLU A 95 -9.46 2.14 -12.59
N LEU A 96 -9.53 3.05 -11.61
CA LEU A 96 -8.56 3.17 -10.53
C LEU A 96 -8.47 1.89 -9.68
N SER A 97 -9.61 1.21 -9.44
CA SER A 97 -9.68 -0.01 -8.64
C SER A 97 -8.77 -1.14 -9.13
N LYS A 98 -8.48 -1.21 -10.44
CA LYS A 98 -7.52 -2.18 -10.99
C LYS A 98 -6.11 -1.94 -10.45
N GLY A 99 -5.63 -0.70 -10.48
CA GLY A 99 -4.32 -0.34 -9.95
C GLY A 99 -4.27 -0.39 -8.41
N ILE A 100 -5.34 0.01 -7.73
CA ILE A 100 -5.43 -0.07 -6.26
C ILE A 100 -5.33 -1.53 -5.78
N ARG A 101 -5.96 -2.47 -6.47
CA ARG A 101 -5.81 -3.91 -6.19
C ARG A 101 -4.36 -4.38 -6.36
N ARG A 102 -3.65 -3.88 -7.36
CA ARG A 102 -2.22 -4.19 -7.53
C ARG A 102 -1.41 -3.66 -6.36
N LEU A 103 -1.64 -2.41 -5.93
CA LEU A 103 -0.98 -1.84 -4.74
C LEU A 103 -1.23 -2.69 -3.49
N ASN A 104 -2.46 -3.17 -3.27
CA ASN A 104 -2.77 -4.10 -2.18
C ASN A 104 -1.95 -5.40 -2.28
N LYS A 105 -1.80 -5.96 -3.49
CA LYS A 105 -1.02 -7.17 -3.72
C LYS A 105 0.47 -6.95 -3.40
N ILE A 106 1.05 -5.82 -3.84
CA ILE A 106 2.43 -5.44 -3.53
C ILE A 106 2.64 -5.37 -2.02
N ARG A 107 1.74 -4.69 -1.29
CA ARG A 107 1.81 -4.63 0.18
C ARG A 107 1.69 -6.00 0.82
N ASN A 108 0.78 -6.86 0.34
CA ASN A 108 0.63 -8.21 0.89
C ASN A 108 1.87 -9.07 0.65
N GLN A 109 2.53 -8.93 -0.50
CA GLN A 109 3.80 -9.61 -0.76
C GLN A 109 4.86 -9.17 0.23
N LEU A 110 4.95 -7.87 0.52
CA LEU A 110 5.88 -7.32 1.53
C LEU A 110 5.60 -7.87 2.94
N ALA A 111 4.32 -8.01 3.31
CA ALA A 111 3.92 -8.53 4.62
C ALA A 111 4.28 -10.02 4.81
N HIS A 112 4.38 -10.80 3.73
CA HIS A 112 4.72 -12.23 3.77
C HIS A 112 6.18 -12.53 3.38
N ASN A 113 6.83 -11.60 2.68
CA ASN A 113 8.20 -11.70 2.23
C ASN A 113 8.94 -10.39 2.51
N LEU A 114 9.82 -10.44 3.52
CA LEU A 114 10.66 -9.32 3.94
C LEU A 114 11.57 -8.79 2.82
N ALA A 115 11.92 -9.63 1.83
CA ALA A 115 12.68 -9.26 0.64
C ALA A 115 11.79 -8.86 -0.55
N GLY A 116 10.50 -8.58 -0.31
CA GLY A 116 9.56 -8.16 -1.34
C GLY A 116 9.94 -6.79 -1.91
N THR A 117 10.10 -6.70 -3.22
CA THR A 117 10.35 -5.45 -3.95
C THR A 117 9.22 -5.17 -4.94
N VAL A 118 9.13 -3.91 -5.40
CA VAL A 118 8.24 -3.56 -6.50
C VAL A 118 8.90 -4.00 -7.81
N THR A 119 8.29 -4.98 -8.48
CA THR A 119 8.82 -5.56 -9.71
C THR A 119 8.43 -4.72 -10.94
N ASP A 120 9.08 -4.95 -12.07
CA ASP A 120 8.69 -4.31 -13.33
C ASP A 120 7.26 -4.72 -13.74
N GLN A 121 6.84 -5.95 -13.41
CA GLN A 121 5.46 -6.38 -13.64
C GLN A 121 4.46 -5.58 -12.79
N ASP A 122 4.83 -5.19 -11.56
CA ASP A 122 4.04 -4.29 -10.73
C ASP A 122 3.92 -2.92 -11.39
N LYS A 123 5.06 -2.34 -11.82
CA LYS A 123 5.11 -1.07 -12.53
C LYS A 123 4.20 -1.07 -13.76
N GLU A 124 4.33 -2.05 -14.63
CA GLU A 124 3.50 -2.16 -15.84
C GLU A 124 2.02 -2.31 -15.51
N SER A 125 1.69 -3.05 -14.44
CA SER A 125 0.31 -3.17 -13.98
C SER A 125 -0.26 -1.83 -13.52
N LEU A 126 0.53 -1.00 -12.82
CA LEU A 126 0.11 0.34 -12.41
C LEU A 126 -0.02 1.28 -13.62
N LEU A 127 0.93 1.25 -14.55
CA LEU A 127 0.90 2.02 -15.79
C LEU A 127 -0.20 1.59 -16.79
N SER A 128 -0.84 0.45 -16.56
CA SER A 128 -2.02 0.04 -17.33
C SER A 128 -3.27 0.88 -17.04
N VAL A 129 -3.28 1.61 -15.91
CA VAL A 129 -4.30 2.63 -15.62
C VAL A 129 -4.04 3.81 -16.55
N THR A 130 -4.93 3.99 -17.52
CA THR A 130 -4.69 4.83 -18.70
C THR A 130 -4.69 6.31 -18.32
N SER A 131 -5.65 6.72 -17.49
CA SER A 131 -5.72 8.09 -16.95
C SER A 131 -4.47 8.46 -16.14
N PHE A 132 -3.96 7.54 -15.32
CA PHE A 132 -2.71 7.71 -14.58
C PHE A 132 -1.51 7.89 -15.53
N LYS A 133 -1.30 6.96 -16.47
CA LYS A 133 -0.17 7.00 -17.40
C LYS A 133 -0.18 8.27 -18.25
N ALA A 134 -1.35 8.65 -18.78
CA ALA A 134 -1.49 9.85 -19.59
C ALA A 134 -1.15 11.12 -18.79
N LEU A 135 -1.76 11.31 -17.62
CA LEU A 135 -1.52 12.50 -16.80
C LEU A 135 -0.06 12.57 -16.31
N ARG A 136 0.52 11.42 -15.92
CA ARG A 136 1.92 11.31 -15.53
C ARG A 136 2.87 11.81 -16.64
N ASN A 137 2.62 11.41 -17.88
CA ASN A 137 3.45 11.83 -19.02
C ASN A 137 3.28 13.31 -19.35
N GLU A 138 2.05 13.84 -19.29
CA GLU A 138 1.79 15.25 -19.56
C GLU A 138 2.43 16.18 -18.52
N LEU A 139 2.33 15.83 -17.22
CA LEU A 139 2.92 16.63 -16.14
C LEU A 139 4.45 16.62 -16.13
N ALA A 140 5.08 15.64 -16.76
CA ALA A 140 6.54 15.56 -16.85
C ALA A 140 7.14 16.47 -17.94
N LYS A 141 6.32 16.99 -18.87
CA LYS A 141 6.81 17.79 -20.00
C LYS A 141 7.49 19.08 -19.52
N PRO A 142 8.63 19.47 -20.14
CA PRO A 142 9.20 18.91 -21.37
C PRO A 142 10.09 17.65 -21.16
N GLY A 143 10.26 17.19 -19.92
CA GLY A 143 11.05 16.01 -19.60
C GLY A 143 10.27 14.70 -19.72
N VAL A 144 10.86 13.63 -19.16
CA VAL A 144 10.23 12.31 -19.02
C VAL A 144 10.07 11.98 -17.54
N PRO A 145 8.96 11.31 -17.15
CA PRO A 145 8.80 10.86 -15.77
C PRO A 145 9.84 9.79 -15.44
N SER A 146 10.19 9.67 -14.15
CA SER A 146 11.05 8.58 -13.68
C SER A 146 10.42 7.21 -13.96
N ASP A 147 11.24 6.28 -14.41
CA ASP A 147 10.90 4.87 -14.67
C ASP A 147 11.20 3.94 -13.47
N ASP A 148 11.69 4.52 -12.36
CA ASP A 148 11.92 3.77 -11.11
C ASP A 148 10.61 3.20 -10.55
N ASN A 149 10.62 1.92 -10.19
CA ASN A 149 9.43 1.17 -9.78
C ASN A 149 8.77 1.75 -8.52
N LEU A 150 9.56 2.20 -7.55
CA LEU A 150 9.02 2.81 -6.34
C LEU A 150 8.46 4.21 -6.62
N VAL A 151 9.11 4.99 -7.49
CA VAL A 151 8.59 6.31 -7.90
C VAL A 151 7.26 6.17 -8.64
N VAL A 152 7.12 5.21 -9.56
CA VAL A 152 5.83 4.96 -10.25
C VAL A 152 4.75 4.55 -9.26
N LEU A 153 5.07 3.70 -8.28
CA LEU A 153 4.14 3.30 -7.22
C LEU A 153 3.66 4.49 -6.39
N GLU A 154 4.56 5.38 -5.99
CA GLU A 154 4.22 6.57 -5.21
C GLU A 154 3.40 7.58 -6.01
N ASP A 155 3.75 7.79 -7.28
CA ASP A 155 3.02 8.69 -8.14
C ASP A 155 1.63 8.14 -8.48
N PHE A 156 1.49 6.81 -8.60
CA PHE A 156 0.19 6.16 -8.69
C PHE A 156 -0.64 6.41 -7.42
N ALA A 157 -0.05 6.25 -6.24
CA ALA A 157 -0.75 6.48 -4.97
C ALA A 157 -1.23 7.94 -4.85
N LYS A 158 -0.40 8.92 -5.20
CA LYS A 158 -0.77 10.34 -5.24
C LYS A 158 -1.88 10.61 -6.26
N HIS A 159 -1.80 10.01 -7.45
CA HIS A 159 -2.83 10.13 -8.47
C HIS A 159 -4.18 9.64 -7.94
N VAL A 160 -4.23 8.41 -7.40
CA VAL A 160 -5.45 7.85 -6.80
C VAL A 160 -5.99 8.76 -5.69
N GLY A 161 -5.13 9.22 -4.77
CA GLY A 161 -5.55 10.10 -3.69
C GLY A 161 -6.18 11.40 -4.20
N GLY A 162 -5.54 12.06 -5.17
CA GLY A 162 -6.09 13.29 -5.77
C GLY A 162 -7.43 13.07 -6.48
N ARG A 163 -7.56 11.96 -7.21
CA ARG A 163 -8.81 11.61 -7.91
C ARG A 163 -9.95 11.28 -6.93
N LEU A 164 -9.69 10.42 -5.95
CA LEU A 164 -10.69 10.05 -4.93
C LEU A 164 -11.05 11.24 -4.04
N ALA A 165 -10.10 12.11 -3.67
CA ALA A 165 -10.39 13.33 -2.94
C ALA A 165 -11.33 14.25 -3.75
N SER A 166 -11.08 14.42 -5.04
CA SER A 166 -11.94 15.22 -5.92
C SER A 166 -13.35 14.64 -6.05
N LEU A 167 -13.51 13.32 -6.05
CA LEU A 167 -14.82 12.65 -6.08
C LEU A 167 -15.55 12.76 -4.72
N ALA A 168 -14.79 12.70 -3.63
CA ALA A 168 -15.32 12.81 -2.28
C ALA A 168 -15.74 14.25 -1.94
N ASP A 169 -15.19 15.26 -2.63
CA ASP A 169 -15.45 16.67 -2.37
C ASP A 169 -16.93 17.07 -2.58
N PRO A 170 -17.68 17.38 -1.50
CA PRO A 170 -19.06 17.83 -1.60
C PRO A 170 -19.19 19.24 -2.20
N ASP A 171 -18.12 20.04 -2.15
CA ASP A 171 -18.07 21.38 -2.73
C ASP A 171 -17.63 21.40 -4.19
N SER A 172 -17.39 20.22 -4.79
CA SER A 172 -17.05 20.12 -6.20
C SER A 172 -18.19 20.69 -7.07
N LEU A 173 -17.80 21.50 -8.05
CA LEU A 173 -18.72 22.12 -9.02
C LEU A 173 -19.67 21.09 -9.64
N ALA A 174 -19.19 19.87 -9.90
CA ALA A 174 -19.98 18.78 -10.46
C ALA A 174 -21.16 18.37 -9.55
N LYS A 175 -20.95 18.18 -8.24
CA LYS A 175 -22.03 17.85 -7.30
C LYS A 175 -23.03 18.99 -7.14
N ARG A 176 -22.59 20.25 -7.21
CA ARG A 176 -23.49 21.42 -7.21
C ARG A 176 -24.39 21.43 -8.44
N PHE A 177 -23.85 21.11 -9.63
CA PHE A 177 -24.65 20.97 -10.84
C PHE A 177 -25.63 19.80 -10.76
N GLU A 178 -25.19 18.63 -10.27
CA GLU A 178 -26.04 17.45 -10.10
C GLU A 178 -27.19 17.70 -9.11
N GLN A 179 -26.92 18.39 -7.99
CA GLN A 179 -27.96 18.80 -7.05
C GLN A 179 -28.99 19.72 -7.70
N VAL A 180 -28.54 20.73 -8.46
CA VAL A 180 -29.44 21.65 -9.18
C VAL A 180 -30.31 20.90 -10.20
N PHE A 181 -29.74 19.96 -10.96
CA PHE A 181 -30.51 19.15 -11.91
C PHE A 181 -31.58 18.30 -11.21
N ASN A 182 -31.23 17.62 -10.12
CA ASN A 182 -32.18 16.82 -9.34
C ASN A 182 -33.30 17.66 -8.69
N GLU A 183 -33.02 18.90 -8.27
CA GLU A 183 -34.04 19.81 -7.74
C GLU A 183 -35.02 20.32 -8.80
N LEU A 184 -34.57 20.45 -10.06
CA LEU A 184 -35.40 20.87 -11.18
C LEU A 184 -36.27 19.72 -11.72
N ASP A 185 -35.73 18.50 -11.79
CA ASP A 185 -36.51 17.32 -12.21
C ASP A 185 -37.61 16.96 -11.20
N ASN A 186 -37.39 17.13 -9.89
CA ASN A 186 -38.41 16.86 -8.87
C ASN A 186 -39.48 17.96 -8.72
N LYS A 187 -39.36 19.08 -9.44
CA LYS A 187 -40.35 20.17 -9.46
C LYS A 187 -41.26 20.15 -10.70
N THR A 188 -41.07 19.18 -11.60
CA THR A 188 -41.85 19.00 -12.83
C THR A 188 -42.77 17.79 -12.69
#